data_AF-A0A1X1SZK4-F1
#
_entry.id   AF-A0A1X1SZK4-F1
#
_cell.length_a   1.000
_cell.length_b   1.000
_cell.length_c   1.000
_cell.angle_alpha   90.00
_cell.angle_beta   90.00
_cell.angle_gamma   90.00
#
_symmetry.space_group_name_H-M   'P 1'
#
loop_
_entity.id
_entity.type
_entity.pdbx_description
1 polymer ?
#
loop_
_entity_poly.entity_id
_entity_poly.type
_entity_poly.pdbx_seq_one_letter_code
_entity_poly.pdbx_strand_id
1 'polypeptide(L)'
;MPRRVTNTNTSGLRGLLLAEYRRSLKRWRISGRTYEVEEALNSGAAAGVSSAQIMRALFAAGLPCADYCHGGRHYGATFLLDERGELLEVH
;
A
#
# COMPACT_ATOMS: atom_id res chain seq x y z
N MET A 1 5.89 -13.66 -14.44
CA MET A 1 6.32 -12.36 -14.99
C MET A 1 5.59 -11.28 -14.20
N PRO A 2 6.27 -10.45 -13.38
CA PRO A 2 5.60 -9.42 -12.59
C PRO A 2 4.96 -8.39 -13.53
N ARG A 3 3.66 -8.16 -13.39
CA ARG A 3 2.93 -7.18 -14.19
C ARG A 3 3.11 -5.80 -13.56
N ARG A 4 3.66 -4.85 -14.33
CA ARG A 4 3.77 -3.45 -13.91
C ARG A 4 2.41 -2.78 -13.98
N VAL A 5 1.97 -2.22 -12.86
CA VAL A 5 0.79 -1.36 -12.78
C VAL A 5 1.28 0.07 -12.56
N THR A 6 1.59 0.78 -13.65
CA THR A 6 1.98 2.20 -13.59
C THR A 6 0.76 3.03 -13.23
N ASN A 7 0.71 3.53 -11.99
CA ASN A 7 -0.29 4.50 -11.56
C ASN A 7 0.40 5.85 -11.36
N THR A 8 -0.03 6.87 -12.10
CA THR A 8 0.70 8.12 -12.41
C THR A 8 0.83 9.11 -11.25
N ASN A 9 0.87 8.66 -9.99
CA ASN A 9 1.17 9.50 -8.83
C ASN A 9 1.75 8.68 -7.67
N THR A 10 2.93 8.10 -7.92
CA THR A 10 3.62 7.09 -7.10
C THR A 10 4.12 7.61 -5.74
N SER A 11 4.53 8.88 -5.66
CA SER A 11 4.84 9.55 -4.38
C SER A 11 3.58 9.74 -3.51
N GLY A 12 2.43 9.95 -4.15
CA GLY A 12 1.13 10.03 -3.50
C GLY A 12 0.74 8.71 -2.84
N LEU A 13 0.83 7.59 -3.56
CA LEU A 13 0.41 6.28 -3.05
C LEU A 13 1.18 5.87 -1.78
N ARG A 14 2.50 6.05 -1.76
CA ARG A 14 3.31 5.75 -0.59
C ARG A 14 2.89 6.57 0.63
N GLY A 15 2.62 7.86 0.42
CA GLY A 15 2.09 8.74 1.46
C GLY A 15 0.73 8.28 1.99
N LEU A 16 -0.18 7.85 1.10
CA LEU A 16 -1.50 7.34 1.48
C LEU A 16 -1.40 6.04 2.29
N LEU A 17 -0.55 5.12 1.86
CA LEU A 17 -0.31 3.86 2.58
C LEU A 17 0.26 4.14 3.97
N LEU A 18 1.24 5.04 4.08
CA LEU A 18 1.82 5.43 5.37
C LEU A 18 0.78 6.09 6.29
N ALA A 19 -0.06 6.97 5.74
CA ALA A 19 -1.11 7.65 6.49
C ALA A 19 -2.17 6.65 7.01
N GLU A 20 -2.65 5.74 6.16
CA GLU A 20 -3.61 4.72 6.56
C GLU A 20 -2.99 3.72 7.55
N TYR A 21 -1.73 3.36 7.37
CA TYR A 21 -1.02 2.47 8.30
C TYR A 21 -0.94 3.10 9.69
N ARG A 22 -0.51 4.37 9.79
CA ARG A 22 -0.48 5.14 11.05
C ARG A 22 -1.87 5.27 11.68
N ARG A 23 -2.90 5.51 10.88
CA ARG A 23 -4.29 5.56 11.34
C ARG A 23 -4.74 4.22 11.93
N SER A 24 -4.46 3.11 11.24
CA SER A 24 -4.84 1.76 11.69
C SER A 24 -4.12 1.35 12.98
N LEU A 25 -2.85 1.75 13.12
CA LEU A 25 -2.05 1.48 14.31
C LEU A 25 -2.35 2.41 15.48
N LYS A 26 -3.02 3.55 15.29
CA LYS A 26 -3.30 4.52 16.37
C LYS A 26 -3.91 3.87 17.62
N ARG A 27 -4.75 2.85 17.45
CA ARG A 27 -5.40 2.11 18.55
C ARG A 27 -4.54 0.99 19.13
N TRP A 28 -3.64 0.41 18.35
CA TRP A 28 -2.94 -0.85 18.67
C TRP A 28 -1.41 -0.71 18.63
N ARG A 29 -0.89 0.52 18.71
CA ARG A 29 0.55 0.77 18.67
C ARG A 29 1.17 0.26 19.96
N ILE A 30 2.11 -0.67 19.82
CA ILE A 30 2.89 -1.23 20.93
C ILE A 30 4.24 -0.50 20.93
N SER A 31 4.55 0.18 22.03
CA SER A 31 5.83 0.86 22.19
C SER A 31 6.99 -0.14 22.11
N GLY A 32 8.06 0.22 21.40
CA GLY A 32 9.23 -0.65 21.21
C GLY A 32 9.08 -1.75 20.15
N ARG A 33 7.91 -1.88 19.50
CA ARG A 33 7.72 -2.81 18.37
C ARG A 33 8.10 -2.14 17.06
N THR A 34 8.94 -2.81 16.27
CA THR A 34 9.24 -2.42 14.89
C THR A 34 8.08 -2.83 13.98
N TYR A 35 7.66 -1.90 13.13
CA TYR A 35 6.63 -2.13 12.12
C TYR A 35 7.29 -2.08 10.73
N GLU A 36 7.72 -3.23 10.24
CA GLU A 36 8.54 -3.35 9.01
C GLU A 36 7.93 -2.64 7.80
N VAL A 37 6.61 -2.70 7.63
CA VAL A 37 5.91 -2.00 6.54
C VAL A 37 5.93 -0.48 6.74
N GLU A 38 5.77 0.02 7.97
CA GLU A 38 5.89 1.45 8.26
C GLU A 38 7.31 1.94 8.00
N GLU A 39 8.32 1.18 8.42
CA GLU A 39 9.73 1.51 8.17
C GLU A 39 10.08 1.48 6.68
N ALA A 40 9.63 0.46 5.94
CA ALA A 40 9.86 0.38 4.50
C ALA A 40 9.23 1.56 3.75
N LEU A 41 7.96 1.89 4.08
CA LEU A 41 7.27 3.04 3.49
C LEU A 41 7.95 4.38 3.86
N ASN A 42 8.48 4.52 5.08
CA ASN A 42 9.11 5.75 5.55
C ASN A 42 10.54 5.92 5.02
N SER A 43 11.29 4.82 4.84
CA SER A 43 12.71 4.83 4.47
C SER A 43 12.97 4.96 2.98
N GLY A 44 11.99 4.68 2.12
CA GLY A 44 12.27 4.57 0.69
C GLY A 44 12.26 3.12 0.20
N ALA A 45 12.45 2.14 1.07
CA ALA A 45 12.63 0.75 0.69
C ALA A 45 11.39 0.12 0.02
N ALA A 46 11.61 -1.01 -0.63
CA ALA A 46 10.51 -1.79 -1.20
C ALA A 46 9.58 -2.30 -0.10
N ALA A 47 8.27 -2.13 -0.27
CA ALA A 47 7.26 -2.51 0.71
C ALA A 47 6.25 -3.49 0.10
N GLY A 48 6.08 -4.66 0.73
CA GLY A 48 5.01 -5.59 0.39
C GLY A 48 3.67 -5.06 0.91
N VAL A 49 2.69 -4.90 0.02
CA VAL A 49 1.35 -4.42 0.35
C VAL A 49 0.27 -5.25 -0.33
N SER A 50 -0.82 -5.54 0.37
CA SER A 50 -1.96 -6.26 -0.19
C SER A 50 -2.93 -5.31 -0.90
N SER A 51 -3.70 -5.87 -1.84
CA SER A 51 -4.85 -5.18 -2.46
C SER A 51 -5.78 -4.55 -1.43
N ALA A 52 -6.04 -5.21 -0.30
CA ALA A 52 -6.85 -4.67 0.79
C ALA A 52 -6.21 -3.43 1.46
N GLN A 53 -4.88 -3.41 1.62
CA GLN A 53 -4.18 -2.23 2.15
C GLN A 53 -4.24 -1.05 1.17
N ILE A 54 -4.04 -1.30 -0.12
CA ILE A 54 -4.15 -0.29 -1.17
C ILE A 54 -5.60 0.25 -1.22
N MET A 55 -6.59 -0.63 -1.24
CA MET A 55 -8.01 -0.28 -1.23
C MET A 55 -8.34 0.64 -0.06
N ARG A 56 -7.95 0.29 1.16
CA ARG A 56 -8.22 1.13 2.36
C ARG A 56 -7.53 2.50 2.26
N ALA A 57 -6.29 2.54 1.82
CA ALA A 57 -5.54 3.79 1.67
C ALA A 57 -6.18 4.72 0.63
N LEU A 58 -6.58 4.19 -0.52
CA LEU A 58 -7.28 4.95 -1.57
C LEU A 58 -8.67 5.40 -1.10
N PHE A 59 -9.43 4.50 -0.46
CA PHE A 59 -10.76 4.80 0.06
C PHE A 59 -10.72 5.90 1.13
N ALA A 60 -9.77 5.83 2.06
CA ALA A 60 -9.56 6.86 3.08
C ALA A 60 -9.20 8.24 2.49
N ALA A 61 -8.58 8.24 1.31
CA ALA A 61 -8.23 9.45 0.55
C ALA A 61 -9.34 9.94 -0.38
N GLY A 62 -10.48 9.23 -0.47
CA GLY A 62 -11.55 9.54 -1.43
C GLY A 62 -11.18 9.26 -2.89
N LEU A 63 -10.19 8.39 -3.13
CA LEU A 63 -9.71 8.04 -4.47
C LEU A 63 -10.38 6.76 -5.00
N PRO A 64 -10.44 6.56 -6.34
CA PRO A 64 -10.97 5.35 -6.93
C PRO A 64 -10.22 4.11 -6.44
N CYS A 65 -10.96 3.16 -5.84
CA CYS A 65 -10.40 1.93 -5.28
C CYS A 65 -11.08 0.66 -5.79
N ALA A 66 -12.03 0.77 -6.72
CA ALA A 66 -12.88 -0.33 -7.18
C ALA A 66 -12.09 -1.54 -7.71
N ASP A 67 -10.96 -1.30 -8.38
CA ASP A 67 -10.11 -2.36 -8.90
C ASP A 67 -9.50 -3.25 -7.79
N TYR A 68 -9.38 -2.74 -6.57
CA TYR A 68 -8.82 -3.45 -5.42
C TYR A 68 -9.91 -3.98 -4.45
N CYS A 69 -11.17 -3.64 -4.68
CA CYS A 69 -12.32 -4.13 -3.92
C CYS A 69 -12.64 -5.59 -4.26
N HIS A 70 -13.52 -6.22 -3.47
CA HIS A 70 -14.05 -7.56 -3.78
C HIS A 70 -14.64 -7.60 -5.20
N GLY A 71 -14.20 -8.56 -6.01
CA GLY A 71 -14.60 -8.69 -7.42
C GLY A 71 -13.90 -7.74 -8.39
N GLY A 72 -13.04 -6.85 -7.88
CA GLY A 72 -12.17 -5.99 -8.67
C GLY A 72 -11.01 -6.75 -9.31
N ARG A 73 -10.39 -6.15 -10.33
CA ARG A 73 -9.30 -6.74 -11.12
C ARG A 73 -8.13 -7.26 -10.28
N HIS A 74 -7.82 -6.56 -9.20
CA HIS A 74 -6.68 -6.80 -8.32
C HIS A 74 -7.10 -7.39 -6.97
N TYR A 75 -8.34 -7.88 -6.85
CA TYR A 75 -8.84 -8.47 -5.60
C TYR A 75 -8.00 -9.68 -5.18
N GLY A 76 -7.53 -9.69 -3.93
CA GLY A 76 -6.72 -10.78 -3.39
C GLY A 76 -5.24 -10.75 -3.80
N ALA A 77 -4.86 -9.86 -4.74
CA ALA A 77 -3.48 -9.74 -5.19
C ALA A 77 -2.56 -9.12 -4.14
N THR A 78 -1.28 -9.46 -4.24
CA THR A 78 -0.21 -8.85 -3.45
C THR A 78 0.72 -8.06 -4.37
N PHE A 79 1.13 -6.89 -3.89
CA PHE A 79 1.98 -5.96 -4.62
C PHE A 79 3.27 -5.68 -3.87
N LEU A 80 4.33 -5.45 -4.62
CA LEU A 80 5.55 -4.84 -4.15
C LEU A 80 5.55 -3.38 -4.61
N LEU A 81 5.52 -2.46 -3.66
CA LEU A 81 5.77 -1.04 -3.92
C LEU A 81 7.28 -0.83 -3.90
N ASP A 82 7.91 -0.67 -5.06
CA ASP A 82 9.36 -0.51 -5.15
C ASP A 82 9.83 0.88 -4.70
N GLU A 83 11.15 1.09 -4.71
CA GLU A 83 11.80 2.35 -4.28
C GLU A 83 11.47 3.54 -5.19
N ARG A 84 11.06 3.26 -6.44
CA ARG A 84 10.61 4.27 -7.41
C ARG A 84 9.11 4.58 -7.23
N GLY A 85 8.46 3.88 -6.31
CA GLY A 85 7.03 3.99 -6.02
C GLY A 85 6.17 3.22 -7.01
N GLU A 86 6.73 2.34 -7.83
CA GLU A 86 5.98 1.52 -8.78
C GLU A 86 5.37 0.31 -8.08
N LEU A 87 4.13 -0.03 -8.46
CA LEU A 87 3.45 -1.24 -8.00
C LEU A 87 3.73 -2.40 -8.95
N LEU A 88 4.37 -3.44 -8.41
CA LEU A 88 4.61 -4.70 -9.08
C LEU A 88 3.71 -5.77 -8.47
N GLU A 89 2.81 -6.34 -9.27
CA GLU A 89 1.99 -7.47 -8.83
C GLU A 89 2.88 -8.73 -8.73
N VAL A 90 2.88 -9.37 -7.57
CA VAL A 90 3.81 -10.47 -7.24
C VAL A 90 3.12 -11.83 -7.22
N HIS A 91 1.83 -11.90 -6.86
CA HIS A 91 0.98 -13.10 -6.84
C HIS A 91 -0.51 -12.71 -6.85
#